data_AF-A0A553K1Z8-F1
#
_entry.id   AF-A0A553K1Z8-F1
#
_cell.length_a   1.000
_cell.length_b   1.000
_cell.length_c   1.000
_cell.angle_alpha   90.00
_cell.angle_beta   90.00
_cell.angle_gamma   90.00
#
_symmetry.space_group_name_H-M   'P 1'
#
loop_
_entity.id
_entity.type
_entity.pdbx_description
1 polymer ?
#
loop_
_entity_poly.entity_id
_entity_poly.type
_entity_poly.pdbx_seq_one_letter_code
_entity_poly.pdbx_strand_id
1 'polypeptide(L)'
;MKDAEPSEHQNVTAIEAQRLLDSMPPRPRRVFSAGDHLSAIATIALSFASGLLALSGFPWWAIPLTLGAIVTSNVWISKRLSQPNEPRLKGTIISAAFAVWLLIPVWRGLLHGETIPFPEAFIFAGLAPAAWLVFYVVLLIRR
;
A
#
# COMPACT_ATOMS: atom_id res chain seq x y z
N MET A 1 -3.31 16.54 -55.51
CA MET A 1 -3.84 16.85 -54.17
C MET A 1 -4.68 15.64 -53.80
N LYS A 2 -4.21 14.84 -52.84
CA LYS A 2 -4.72 13.48 -52.57
C LYS A 2 -5.72 13.62 -51.43
N ASP A 3 -7.01 13.46 -51.74
CA ASP A 3 -8.08 13.55 -50.76
C ASP A 3 -7.89 12.42 -49.74
N ALA A 4 -7.68 12.79 -48.49
CA ALA A 4 -7.63 11.87 -47.37
C ALA A 4 -9.08 11.48 -47.02
N GLU A 5 -9.42 10.21 -47.23
CA GLU A 5 -10.70 9.67 -46.81
C GLU A 5 -10.92 9.87 -45.30
N PRO A 6 -12.15 10.24 -44.88
CA PRO A 6 -12.50 10.31 -43.47
C PRO A 6 -12.45 8.89 -42.89
N SER A 7 -11.65 8.70 -41.85
CA SER A 7 -11.57 7.46 -41.08
C SER A 7 -12.98 7.06 -40.61
N GLU A 8 -13.57 6.10 -41.30
CA GLU A 8 -14.85 5.48 -40.96
C GLU A 8 -14.76 4.99 -39.52
N HIS A 9 -15.54 5.59 -38.62
CA HIS A 9 -15.86 4.97 -37.34
C HIS A 9 -16.66 3.71 -37.67
N GLN A 10 -15.95 2.61 -37.86
CA GLN A 10 -16.49 1.30 -38.16
C GLN A 10 -17.54 0.97 -37.09
N ASN A 11 -18.82 1.05 -37.47
CA ASN A 11 -19.94 0.75 -36.58
C ASN A 11 -19.90 -0.74 -36.26
N VAL A 12 -19.25 -1.09 -35.15
CA VAL A 12 -19.18 -2.47 -34.66
C VAL A 12 -20.60 -2.93 -34.39
N THR A 13 -21.06 -3.92 -35.15
CA THR A 13 -22.39 -4.50 -34.96
C THR A 13 -22.45 -5.21 -33.59
N ALA A 14 -23.65 -5.34 -33.00
CA ALA A 14 -23.81 -5.99 -31.69
C ALA A 14 -23.24 -7.42 -31.66
N ILE A 15 -23.31 -8.14 -32.79
CA ILE A 15 -22.76 -9.49 -32.95
C ILE A 15 -21.23 -9.47 -32.93
N GLU A 16 -20.62 -8.46 -33.55
CA GLU A 16 -19.17 -8.30 -33.60
C GLU A 16 -18.59 -7.84 -32.26
N ALA A 17 -19.34 -6.99 -31.55
CA ALA A 17 -19.03 -6.63 -30.16
C ALA A 17 -19.08 -7.86 -29.24
N GLN A 18 -20.11 -8.71 -29.37
CA GLN A 18 -20.22 -9.95 -28.61
C GLN A 18 -19.06 -10.91 -28.92
N ARG A 19 -18.70 -11.06 -30.19
CA ARG A 19 -17.59 -11.92 -30.63
C ARG A 19 -16.23 -11.43 -30.10
N LEU A 20 -16.05 -10.10 -30.01
CA LEU A 20 -14.87 -9.49 -29.41
C LEU A 20 -14.82 -9.70 -27.89
N LEU A 21 -15.96 -9.63 -27.20
CA LEU A 21 -16.05 -9.93 -25.77
C LEU A 21 -15.78 -11.42 -25.49
N ASP A 22 -16.31 -12.32 -26.30
CA ASP A 22 -16.15 -13.77 -26.15
C ASP A 22 -14.71 -14.24 -26.45
N SER A 23 -13.99 -13.49 -27.29
CA SER A 23 -12.57 -13.76 -27.61
C SER A 23 -11.59 -13.12 -26.62
N MET A 24 -12.06 -12.29 -25.68
CA MET A 24 -11.20 -11.72 -24.66
C MET A 24 -10.80 -12.79 -23.65
N PRO A 25 -9.48 -12.95 -23.36
CA PRO A 25 -9.05 -13.86 -22.32
C PRO A 25 -9.63 -13.40 -20.97
N PRO A 26 -9.94 -14.35 -20.07
CA PRO A 26 -10.50 -14.02 -18.77
C PRO A 26 -9.60 -13.02 -18.04
N ARG A 27 -10.20 -11.93 -17.57
CA ARG A 27 -9.48 -10.86 -16.86
C ARG A 27 -8.74 -11.51 -15.68
N PRO A 28 -7.42 -11.32 -15.55
CA PRO A 28 -6.69 -11.99 -14.49
C PRO A 28 -7.22 -11.44 -13.16
N ARG A 29 -7.55 -12.34 -12.22
CA ARG A 29 -8.10 -11.98 -10.91
C ARG A 29 -6.98 -11.57 -9.95
N ARG A 30 -7.32 -10.73 -8.98
CA ARG A 30 -6.37 -10.37 -7.92
C ARG A 30 -6.20 -11.55 -6.96
N VAL A 31 -5.00 -12.15 -6.95
CA VAL A 31 -4.67 -13.24 -6.04
C VAL A 31 -3.76 -12.73 -4.93
N PHE A 32 -4.04 -13.14 -3.69
CA PHE A 32 -3.16 -12.93 -2.55
C PHE A 32 -2.56 -14.26 -2.13
N SER A 33 -1.26 -14.26 -1.94
CA SER A 33 -0.45 -15.38 -1.48
C SER A 33 -0.21 -15.29 0.03
N ALA A 34 0.24 -16.39 0.63
CA ALA A 34 0.72 -16.40 2.02
C ALA A 34 1.80 -15.33 2.28
N GLY A 35 2.64 -15.05 1.28
CA GLY A 35 3.65 -14.00 1.35
C GLY A 35 3.06 -12.59 1.48
N ASP A 36 1.89 -12.32 0.90
CA ASP A 36 1.21 -11.03 1.07
C ASP A 36 0.69 -10.86 2.50
N HIS A 37 0.17 -11.93 3.10
CA HIS A 37 -0.28 -11.93 4.49
C HIS A 37 0.88 -11.73 5.46
N LEU A 38 1.98 -12.48 5.28
CA LEU A 38 3.18 -12.35 6.10
C LEU A 38 3.78 -10.95 6.01
N SER A 39 3.83 -10.37 4.80
CA SER A 39 4.31 -9.00 4.64
C SER A 39 3.43 -7.99 5.35
N ALA A 40 2.10 -8.13 5.27
CA ALA A 40 1.19 -7.23 5.97
C ALA A 40 1.34 -7.33 7.50
N ILE A 41 1.42 -8.55 8.03
CA ILE A 41 1.64 -8.80 9.46
C ILE A 41 2.98 -8.22 9.91
N ALA A 42 4.06 -8.45 9.17
CA ALA A 42 5.38 -7.92 9.48
C ALA A 42 5.39 -6.39 9.47
N THR A 43 4.79 -5.74 8.46
CA THR A 43 4.66 -4.28 8.43
C THR A 43 3.89 -3.76 9.65
N ILE A 44 2.77 -4.39 10.01
CA ILE A 44 1.94 -3.99 11.16
C ILE A 44 2.74 -4.14 12.47
N ALA A 45 3.37 -5.29 12.70
CA ALA A 45 4.12 -5.56 13.92
C ALA A 45 5.32 -4.60 14.08
N LEU A 46 6.11 -4.42 13.02
CA LEU A 46 7.28 -3.53 13.04
C LEU A 46 6.89 -2.06 13.24
N SER A 47 5.84 -1.60 12.55
CA SER A 47 5.37 -0.21 12.69
C SER A 47 4.79 0.06 14.07
N PHE A 48 4.00 -0.88 14.62
CA PHE A 48 3.46 -0.76 15.96
C PHE A 48 4.55 -0.73 17.03
N ALA A 49 5.50 -1.67 16.97
CA ALA A 49 6.61 -1.73 17.89
C ALA A 49 7.51 -0.49 17.80
N SER A 50 7.75 0.01 16.58
CA SER A 50 8.46 1.29 16.37
C SER A 50 7.75 2.44 17.06
N GLY A 51 6.46 2.64 16.78
CA GLY A 51 5.66 3.72 17.37
C GLY A 51 5.68 3.64 18.90
N LEU A 52 5.55 2.44 19.45
CA LEU A 52 5.57 2.24 20.90
C LEU A 52 6.93 2.62 21.51
N LEU A 53 8.04 2.17 20.91
CA LEU A 53 9.38 2.51 21.39
C LEU A 53 9.67 4.02 21.26
N ALA A 54 9.31 4.63 20.13
CA ALA A 54 9.52 6.05 19.91
C ALA A 54 8.77 6.90 20.94
N LEU A 55 7.49 6.58 21.18
CA LEU A 55 6.63 7.32 22.12
C LEU A 55 6.96 7.03 23.59
N SER A 56 7.61 5.90 23.89
CA SER A 56 8.05 5.51 25.24
C SER A 56 9.44 6.03 25.63
N GLY A 57 10.05 6.89 24.80
CA GLY A 57 11.36 7.49 25.09
C GLY A 57 12.57 6.66 24.64
N PHE A 58 12.36 5.68 23.75
CA PHE A 58 13.43 4.87 23.15
C PHE A 58 13.54 5.09 21.63
N PRO A 59 13.67 6.34 21.14
CA PRO A 59 13.62 6.63 19.71
C PRO A 59 14.75 5.98 18.91
N TRP A 60 15.94 5.81 19.50
CA TRP A 60 17.07 5.13 18.84
C TRP A 60 16.77 3.67 18.49
N TRP A 61 16.04 2.97 19.35
CA TRP A 61 15.60 1.59 19.12
C TRP A 61 14.42 1.50 18.15
N ALA A 62 13.64 2.58 18.01
CA ALA A 62 12.57 2.67 17.03
C ALA A 62 13.07 2.81 15.59
N ILE A 63 14.28 3.33 15.36
CA ILE A 63 14.86 3.51 14.02
C ILE A 63 14.93 2.20 13.22
N PRO A 64 15.60 1.13 13.70
CA PRO A 64 15.70 -0.11 12.92
C PRO A 64 14.32 -0.74 12.63
N LEU A 65 13.36 -0.63 13.56
CA LEU A 65 12.00 -1.12 13.35
C LEU A 65 11.24 -0.31 12.30
N THR A 66 11.42 1.02 12.31
CA THR A 66 10.85 1.92 11.32
C THR A 66 11.37 1.60 9.93
N LEU A 67 12.69 1.45 9.79
CA LEU A 67 13.32 1.09 8.52
C LEU A 67 12.84 -0.28 8.05
N GLY A 68 12.74 -1.26 8.96
CA GLY A 68 12.17 -2.58 8.65
C GLY A 68 10.75 -2.47 8.10
N ALA A 69 9.87 -1.73 8.78
CA ALA A 69 8.49 -1.54 8.34
C ALA A 69 8.40 -0.86 6.95
N ILE A 70 9.23 0.18 6.72
CA ILE A 70 9.30 0.89 5.44
C ILE A 70 9.81 -0.03 4.32
N VAL A 71 10.89 -0.78 4.56
CA VAL A 71 11.44 -1.69 3.53
C VAL A 71 10.43 -2.80 3.20
N THR A 72 9.87 -3.46 4.22
CA THR A 72 8.88 -4.53 4.02
C THR A 72 7.65 -4.04 3.26
N SER A 73 7.10 -2.88 3.64
CA SER A 73 5.96 -2.27 2.94
C SER A 73 6.28 -1.90 1.49
N ASN A 74 7.46 -1.31 1.22
CA ASN A 74 7.87 -0.92 -0.13
C ASN A 74 8.15 -2.12 -1.03
N VAL A 75 8.79 -3.16 -0.52
CA VAL A 75 9.02 -4.42 -1.26
C VAL A 75 7.69 -5.03 -1.66
N TRP A 76 6.74 -5.08 -0.72
CA TRP A 76 5.40 -5.60 -1.00
C TRP A 76 4.66 -4.75 -2.04
N ILE A 77 4.60 -3.42 -1.86
CA ILE A 77 3.95 -2.52 -2.83
C ILE A 77 4.60 -2.64 -4.21
N SER A 78 5.93 -2.70 -4.29
CA SER A 78 6.65 -2.85 -5.57
C SER A 78 6.29 -4.16 -6.27
N LYS A 79 6.23 -5.26 -5.50
CA LYS A 79 5.77 -6.56 -6.00
C LYS A 79 4.31 -6.56 -6.45
N ARG A 80 3.46 -5.74 -5.82
CA ARG A 80 2.06 -5.56 -6.20
C ARG A 80 1.94 -4.76 -7.50
N LEU A 81 2.65 -3.64 -7.61
CA LEU A 81 2.65 -2.77 -8.79
C LEU A 81 3.20 -3.45 -10.05
N SER A 82 4.09 -4.44 -9.91
CA SER A 82 4.58 -5.22 -11.06
C SER A 82 3.58 -6.22 -11.61
N GLN A 83 2.43 -6.45 -10.92
CA GLN A 83 1.41 -7.37 -11.40
C GLN A 83 0.48 -6.67 -12.42
N PRO A 84 0.13 -7.33 -13.55
CA PRO A 84 -0.68 -6.75 -14.62
C PRO A 84 -2.05 -6.20 -14.19
N ASN A 85 -2.59 -6.68 -13.06
CA ASN A 85 -3.91 -6.30 -12.56
C ASN A 85 -3.91 -5.08 -11.63
N GLU A 86 -2.74 -4.56 -11.27
CA GLU A 86 -2.63 -3.55 -10.21
C GLU A 86 -2.11 -2.16 -10.60
N PRO A 87 -2.18 -1.70 -11.88
CA PRO A 87 -1.65 -0.38 -12.23
C PRO A 87 -2.44 0.80 -11.63
N ARG A 88 -3.56 0.54 -10.93
CA ARG A 88 -4.37 1.58 -10.25
C ARG A 88 -4.11 1.68 -8.75
N LEU A 89 -3.23 0.84 -8.20
CA LEU A 89 -2.79 1.01 -6.81
C LEU A 89 -1.98 2.31 -6.79
N LYS A 90 -2.45 3.36 -6.11
CA LYS A 90 -1.64 4.56 -5.82
C LYS A 90 -0.55 4.22 -4.79
N GLY A 91 0.14 3.09 -5.00
CA GLY A 91 1.01 2.42 -4.04
C GLY A 91 2.16 3.30 -3.61
N THR A 92 2.76 4.05 -4.54
CA THR A 92 3.82 5.01 -4.21
C THR A 92 3.35 6.09 -3.23
N ILE A 93 2.17 6.66 -3.45
CA ILE A 93 1.60 7.69 -2.56
C ILE A 93 1.28 7.10 -1.19
N ILE A 94 0.69 5.90 -1.16
CA ILE A 94 0.34 5.21 0.09
C ILE A 94 1.61 4.86 0.88
N SER A 95 2.65 4.35 0.20
CA SER A 95 3.94 4.04 0.80
C SER A 95 4.61 5.29 1.38
N ALA A 96 4.63 6.39 0.62
CA ALA A 96 5.19 7.65 1.09
C ALA A 96 4.42 8.21 2.30
N ALA A 97 3.10 8.22 2.24
CA ALA A 97 2.26 8.67 3.35
C ALA A 97 2.48 7.82 4.61
N PHE A 98 2.57 6.50 4.46
CA PHE A 98 2.85 5.57 5.55
C PHE A 98 4.24 5.80 6.16
N ALA A 99 5.27 5.93 5.33
CA ALA A 99 6.64 6.19 5.78
C ALA A 99 6.76 7.52 6.53
N VAL A 100 6.19 8.60 5.99
CA VAL A 100 6.17 9.91 6.66
C VAL A 100 5.46 9.80 8.01
N TRP A 101 4.31 9.12 8.08
CA TRP A 101 3.58 8.95 9.32
C TRP A 101 4.40 8.20 10.38
N LEU A 102 5.10 7.13 10.01
CA LEU A 102 5.98 6.41 10.95
C LEU A 102 7.17 7.23 11.44
N LEU A 103 7.69 8.14 10.61
CA LEU A 103 8.84 8.95 10.97
C LEU A 103 8.48 10.05 11.97
N ILE A 104 7.23 10.53 12.02
CA ILE A 104 6.80 11.59 12.96
C ILE A 104 7.17 11.27 14.42
N PRO A 105 6.72 10.15 15.03
CA PRO A 105 7.04 9.87 16.42
C PRO A 105 8.53 9.67 16.66
N VAL A 106 9.27 9.08 15.72
CA VAL A 106 10.73 8.90 15.82
C VAL A 106 11.44 10.25 15.80
N TRP A 107 11.08 11.13 14.87
CA TRP A 107 11.63 12.48 14.76
C TRP A 107 11.34 13.33 15.99
N ARG A 108 10.10 13.26 16.52
CA ARG A 108 9.71 13.93 17.77
C ARG A 108 10.55 13.46 18.95
N GLY A 109 10.71 12.13 19.10
CA GLY A 109 11.54 11.56 20.16
C GLY A 109 13.02 11.91 20.03
N LEU A 110 13.59 11.93 18.82
CA LEU A 110 15.00 12.25 18.59
C LEU A 110 15.32 13.73 18.83
N LEU A 111 14.50 14.65 18.32
CA LEU A 111 14.82 16.08 18.33
C LEU A 111 14.27 16.82 19.55
N HIS A 112 13.15 16.37 20.10
CA HIS A 112 12.45 17.09 21.15
C HIS A 112 12.40 16.32 22.48
N GLY A 113 12.82 15.04 22.48
CA GLY A 113 12.69 14.17 23.65
C GLY A 113 11.24 13.93 24.06
N GLU A 114 10.29 14.18 23.15
CA GLU A 114 8.88 14.10 23.44
C GLU A 114 8.44 12.65 23.61
N THR A 115 7.70 12.40 24.69
CA THR A 115 7.12 11.10 25.01
C THR A 115 5.62 11.26 25.24
N ILE A 116 4.90 10.15 25.13
CA ILE A 116 3.48 10.08 25.45
C ILE A 116 3.32 9.09 26.61
N PRO A 117 2.58 9.43 27.68
CA PRO A 117 2.35 8.50 28.77
C PRO A 117 1.55 7.27 28.30
N PHE A 118 1.65 6.21 29.09
CA PHE A 118 0.79 5.05 28.94
C PHE A 118 -0.55 5.32 29.64
N PRO A 119 -1.72 4.98 29.03
CA PRO A 119 -1.91 4.13 27.86
C PRO A 119 -1.99 4.86 26.50
N GLU A 120 -1.92 6.18 26.47
CA GLU A 120 -2.12 6.97 25.25
C GLU A 120 -1.10 6.61 24.16
N ALA A 121 0.14 6.27 24.54
CA ALA A 121 1.18 5.81 23.63
C ALA A 121 0.72 4.59 22.79
N PHE A 122 -0.08 3.67 23.34
CA PHE A 122 -0.61 2.53 22.60
C PHE A 122 -1.57 2.97 21.48
N ILE A 123 -2.43 3.95 21.76
CA ILE A 123 -3.40 4.46 20.79
C ILE A 123 -2.64 5.13 19.63
N PHE A 124 -1.70 6.02 19.94
CA PHE A 124 -0.93 6.74 18.92
C PHE A 124 0.01 5.83 18.13
N ALA A 125 0.66 4.86 18.78
CA ALA A 125 1.46 3.83 18.09
C ALA A 125 0.60 2.96 17.17
N GLY A 126 -0.68 2.78 17.49
CA GLY A 126 -1.64 2.00 16.72
C GLY A 126 -2.13 2.64 15.41
N LEU A 127 -2.00 3.97 15.25
CA LEU A 127 -2.67 4.68 14.14
C LEU A 127 -2.12 4.29 12.75
N ALA A 128 -0.80 4.35 12.57
CA ALA A 128 -0.16 3.98 11.30
C ALA A 128 -0.37 2.48 10.95
N PRO A 129 -0.13 1.51 11.85
CA PRO A 129 -0.42 0.11 11.56
C PRO A 129 -1.91 -0.16 11.32
N ALA A 130 -2.82 0.52 12.02
CA ALA A 130 -4.27 0.38 11.77
C ALA A 130 -4.65 0.89 10.38
N ALA A 131 -4.11 2.04 9.96
CA ALA A 131 -4.33 2.56 8.60
C ALA A 131 -3.81 1.58 7.54
N TRP A 132 -2.64 0.98 7.76
CA TRP A 132 -2.08 -0.05 6.88
C TRP A 132 -2.96 -1.30 6.84
N LEU A 133 -3.46 -1.77 7.99
CA LEU A 133 -4.38 -2.90 8.09
C LEU A 133 -5.68 -2.63 7.32
N VAL A 134 -6.29 -1.45 7.49
CA VAL A 134 -7.49 -1.05 6.76
C VAL A 134 -7.23 -1.07 5.26
N PHE A 135 -6.12 -0.48 4.81
CA PHE A 135 -5.71 -0.53 3.41
C PHE A 135 -5.59 -1.97 2.89
N TYR A 136 -4.91 -2.83 3.64
CA TYR A 136 -4.75 -4.23 3.30
C TYR A 136 -6.08 -4.98 3.21
N VAL A 137 -6.97 -4.81 4.19
CA VAL A 137 -8.30 -5.43 4.22
C VAL A 137 -9.17 -4.94 3.06
N VAL A 138 -9.11 -3.66 2.71
CA VAL A 138 -9.84 -3.12 1.54
C VAL A 138 -9.37 -3.81 0.26
N LEU A 139 -8.07 -4.05 0.10
CA LEU A 139 -7.56 -4.78 -1.07
C LEU A 139 -7.97 -6.27 -1.06
N LEU A 140 -8.10 -6.85 0.14
CA LEU A 140 -8.55 -8.23 0.35
C LEU A 140 -10.02 -8.43 -0.03
N ILE A 141 -10.88 -7.47 0.31
CA ILE A 141 -12.33 -7.52 0.03
C ILE A 141 -12.61 -7.23 -1.45
N ARG A 142 -11.87 -6.28 -2.06
CA ARG A 142 -12.03 -5.90 -3.48
C ARG A 142 -11.34 -6.87 -4.46
N ARG A 143 -11.37 -8.18 -4.17
CA ARG A 143 -10.78 -9.25 -5.02
C ARG A 143 -11.58 -9.50 -6.29
#